data_AF-A0A962NAI7-F1
#
_entry.id   AF-A0A962NAI7-F1
#
_cell.length_a   1.000
_cell.length_b   1.000
_cell.length_c   1.000
_cell.angle_alpha   90.00
_cell.angle_beta   90.00
_cell.angle_gamma   90.00
#
_symmetry.space_group_name_H-M   'P 1'
#
loop_
_entity.id
_entity.type
_entity.pdbx_description
1 polymer ?
#
loop_
_entity_poly.entity_id
_entity_poly.type
_entity_poly.pdbx_seq_one_letter_code
_entity_poly.pdbx_strand_id
1 'polypeptide(L)' 'MNSTNQQCFERARQVIPGGVNSPVRAFGQVGGTPFFVDRAEGALLWDVEGKSYID' A
#
# COMPACT_ATOMS: atom_id res chain seq x y z
N MET A 1 16.90 5.83 3.15
CA MET A 1 16.05 6.01 1.96
C MET A 1 14.69 5.42 2.30
N ASN A 2 13.64 6.23 2.40
CA ASN A 2 12.29 5.70 2.66
C ASN A 2 11.81 4.98 1.39
N SER A 3 11.22 3.79 1.54
CA SER A 3 10.70 3.01 0.41
C SER A 3 9.39 3.62 -0.08
N THR A 4 9.22 3.73 -1.39
CA THR A 4 7.96 4.20 -2.00
C THR A 4 6.88 3.12 -1.94
N ASN A 5 5.61 3.51 -2.08
CA ASN A 5 4.49 2.57 -2.19
C ASN A 5 4.72 1.59 -3.36
N GLN A 6 5.23 2.10 -4.48
CA GLN A 6 5.58 1.31 -5.66
C GLN A 6 6.68 0.28 -5.36
N GLN A 7 7.77 0.67 -4.68
CA GLN A 7 8.87 -0.24 -4.32
C GLN A 7 8.39 -1.33 -3.35
N CYS A 8 7.56 -0.98 -2.38
CA CYS A 8 6.95 -1.95 -1.47
C CYS A 8 6.07 -2.96 -2.22
N PHE A 9 5.26 -2.49 -3.18
CA PHE A 9 4.40 -3.37 -3.99
C PHE A 9 5.21 -4.28 -4.90
N GLU A 10 6.24 -3.76 -5.59
CA GLU A 10 7.14 -4.54 -6.43
C GLU A 10 7.85 -5.64 -5.65
N ARG A 11 8.33 -5.32 -4.44
CA ARG A 11 8.93 -6.31 -3.53
C ARG A 11 7.90 -7.36 -3.09
N ALA A 12 6.68 -6.96 -2.74
CA ALA A 12 5.64 -7.88 -2.32
C ALA A 12 5.24 -8.85 -3.44
N ARG A 13 5.18 -8.38 -4.70
CA ARG A 13 4.87 -9.21 -5.88
C ARG A 13 5.87 -10.33 -6.12
N GLN A 14 7.09 -10.23 -5.60
CA GLN A 14 8.10 -11.28 -5.72
C GLN A 14 7.82 -12.49 -4.81
N VAL A 15 7.04 -12.31 -3.73
CA VAL A 15 6.88 -13.33 -2.68
C VAL A 15 5.43 -13.61 -2.27
N ILE A 16 4.47 -12.76 -2.66
CA ILE A 16 3.04 -12.94 -2.39
C ILE A 16 2.27 -12.92 -3.73
N PRO A 17 1.39 -13.90 -4.02
CA PRO A 17 0.55 -13.87 -5.21
C PRO A 17 -0.22 -12.56 -5.33
N GLY A 18 -0.10 -11.87 -6.47
CA GLY A 18 -0.70 -10.56 -6.68
C GLY A 18 -0.12 -9.42 -5.82
N GLY A 19 0.96 -9.68 -5.07
CA GLY A 19 1.58 -8.72 -4.17
C GLY A 19 0.80 -8.43 -2.88
N VAL A 20 -0.26 -9.20 -2.58
CA VAL A 20 -1.18 -8.93 -1.46
C VAL A 20 -1.75 -10.20 -0.83
N ASN A 21 -2.05 -10.14 0.47
CA ASN A 21 -2.69 -11.24 1.21
C ASN A 21 -4.22 -11.31 1.02
N SER A 22 -4.84 -10.31 0.39
CA SER A 22 -6.26 -10.30 0.04
C SER A 22 -6.46 -9.59 -1.30
N PRO A 23 -7.18 -10.17 -2.28
CA PRO A 23 -7.22 -9.67 -3.66
C PRO A 23 -7.66 -8.21 -3.81
N VAL A 24 -8.59 -7.74 -2.97
CA VAL A 24 -9.09 -6.35 -3.01
C VAL A 24 -7.97 -5.32 -2.82
N ARG A 25 -6.90 -5.69 -2.11
CA ARG A 25 -5.77 -4.81 -1.82
C ARG A 25 -4.85 -4.58 -3.02
N ALA A 26 -4.98 -5.37 -4.10
CA ALA A 26 -4.16 -5.20 -5.31
C ALA A 26 -4.63 -4.06 -6.21
N PHE A 27 -5.74 -3.39 -5.87
CA PHE A 27 -6.32 -2.26 -6.62
C PHE A 27 -6.70 -2.58 -8.07
N GLY A 28 -6.83 -3.87 -8.43
CA GLY A 28 -7.04 -4.29 -9.82
C GLY A 28 -8.30 -3.73 -10.49
N GLN A 29 -9.34 -3.39 -9.73
CA GLN A 29 -10.59 -2.83 -10.27
C GLN A 29 -10.59 -1.30 -10.39
N VAL A 30 -9.76 -0.61 -9.61
CA VAL A 30 -9.71 0.87 -9.55
C VAL A 30 -8.47 1.45 -10.23
N GLY A 31 -7.47 0.61 -10.49
CA GLY A 31 -6.19 1.03 -11.05
C GLY A 31 -5.29 1.75 -10.03
N GLY A 32 -4.08 2.10 -10.49
CA GLY A 32 -3.08 2.76 -9.66
C GLY A 32 -2.23 1.80 -8.81
N THR A 33 -1.39 2.38 -7.96
CA THR A 33 -0.48 1.66 -7.07
C THR A 33 -1.13 1.54 -5.69
N PRO A 34 -1.25 0.32 -5.12
CA PRO A 34 -1.70 0.15 -3.75
C PRO A 34 -0.81 0.93 -2.77
N PHE A 35 -1.43 1.63 -1.81
CA PHE A 35 -0.68 2.28 -0.73
C PHE A 35 -0.37 1.28 0.38
N PHE A 36 0.81 1.40 0.96
CA PHE A 36 1.27 0.64 2.11
C PHE A 36 1.14 1.51 3.34
N VAL A 37 0.26 1.12 4.26
CA VAL A 37 0.05 1.84 5.53
C VAL A 37 1.28 1.66 6.43
N ASP A 38 1.83 2.77 6.91
CA ASP A 38 2.91 2.80 7.90
C ASP A 38 2.38 3.01 9.32
N ARG A 39 1.39 3.92 9.48
CA ARG A 39 0.75 4.17 10.78
C ARG A 39 -0.70 4.64 10.62
N ALA A 40 -1.44 4.54 11.72
CA ALA A 40 -2.84 4.98 11.85
C ALA A 40 -3.06 5.65 13.21
N GLU A 41 -3.93 6.66 13.27
CA GLU A 41 -4.30 7.37 14.49
C GLU A 41 -5.68 8.04 14.31
N GLY A 42 -6.65 7.66 15.13
CA GLY A 42 -8.03 8.12 14.96
C GLY A 42 -8.59 7.72 13.58
N ALA A 43 -9.14 8.70 12.85
CA ALA A 43 -9.67 8.52 11.49
C ALA A 43 -8.63 8.81 10.39
N LEU A 44 -7.33 8.79 10.72
CA LEU A 44 -6.25 9.08 9.77
C LEU A 44 -5.34 7.88 9.57
N LEU A 45 -5.00 7.64 8.30
CA LEU A 45 -3.96 6.71 7.87
C LEU A 45 -2.82 7.48 7.24
N TRP A 46 -1.59 7.02 7.45
CA TRP A 46 -0.41 7.50 6.73
C TRP A 46 0.24 6.34 6.00
N ASP A 47 0.54 6.53 4.72
CA ASP A 47 1.33 5.56 3.96
C ASP A 47 2.83 5.71 4.22
N VAL A 48 3.62 4.78 3.67
CA VAL A 48 5.09 4.76 3.78
C VAL A 48 5.79 5.96 3.13
N GLU A 49 5.07 6.76 2.32
CA GLU A 49 5.54 8.00 1.72
C GLU A 49 5.19 9.24 2.57
N GLY A 50 4.49 9.03 3.70
CA GLY A 50 4.05 10.08 4.62
C GLY A 50 2.77 10.78 4.19
N LYS A 51 2.09 10.32 3.14
CA LYS A 51 0.81 10.90 2.71
C LYS A 51 -0.31 10.44 3.64
N SER A 52 -1.11 11.38 4.10
CA SER A 52 -2.26 11.12 4.97
C SER A 52 -3.56 10.94 4.19
N TYR A 53 -4.43 10.06 4.70
CA TYR A 53 -5.77 9.78 4.19
C TYR A 53 -6.76 9.83 5.36
N ILE A 54 -7.99 10.27 5.08
CA ILE A 54 -9.12 10.07 6.00
C ILE A 54 -9.67 8.67 5.71
N ASP A 55 -9.78 7.86 6.76
CA ASP A 55 -10.38 6.51 6.72
C ASP A 55 -11.87 6.56 7.12
#